data_AF-A0A1G1KWM0-F1
#
_entry.id   AF-A0A1G1KWM0-F1
#
_cell.length_a   1.000
_cell.length_b   1.000
_cell.length_c   1.000
_cell.angle_alpha   90.00
_cell.angle_beta   90.00
_cell.angle_gamma   90.00
#
_symmetry.space_group_name_H-M   'P 1'
#
loop_
_entity.id
_entity.type
_entity.pdbx_description
1 polymer ?
#
loop_
_entity_poly.entity_id
_entity_poly.type
_entity_poly.pdbx_seq_one_letter_code
_entity_poly.pdbx_strand_id
1 'polypeptide(L)'
;MNTQNENNKNQNKIIKDVPRFENDIYRICAWTGKKGDPFLDLHVFYRKDGGFKKAKEGMNILVKFRREVATALMTAKNEPELPMPTDGKKCETRLVTAVEISETQQYQISKVRGPKNSSVRICYAAKGDNGNFIPSGKKALSILESSIDGVVDALSSMEPDTAERESMTQAA
;
A
#
# COMPACT_ATOMS: atom_id res chain seq x y z
N MET A 1 22.07 -37.73 -5.39
CA MET A 1 21.77 -36.37 -5.91
C MET A 1 20.27 -36.26 -6.02
N ASN A 2 19.62 -35.40 -5.22
CA ASN A 2 18.23 -34.97 -5.42
C ASN A 2 18.01 -33.70 -4.58
N THR A 3 18.40 -32.56 -5.14
CA THR A 3 18.16 -31.21 -4.60
C THR A 3 17.10 -30.53 -5.45
N GLN A 4 15.84 -30.92 -5.26
CA GLN A 4 14.68 -30.18 -5.77
C GLN A 4 13.54 -30.31 -4.77
N ASN A 5 13.66 -29.62 -3.64
CA ASN A 5 12.52 -29.17 -2.85
C ASN A 5 12.93 -27.85 -2.19
N GLU A 6 12.01 -26.89 -2.18
CA GLU A 6 12.06 -25.62 -1.41
C GLU A 6 12.53 -24.31 -2.08
N ASN A 7 12.23 -24.05 -3.36
CA ASN A 7 12.30 -22.67 -3.90
C ASN A 7 10.96 -22.04 -4.31
N ASN A 8 9.82 -22.67 -3.96
CA ASN A 8 8.48 -22.21 -4.36
C ASN A 8 7.76 -21.29 -3.35
N LYS A 9 8.37 -20.97 -2.19
CA LYS A 9 7.65 -20.20 -1.13
C LYS A 9 7.48 -18.70 -1.41
N ASN A 10 8.11 -18.13 -2.44
CA ASN A 10 8.19 -16.66 -2.63
C ASN A 10 7.85 -16.15 -4.04
N GLN A 11 6.96 -16.82 -4.78
CA GLN A 11 6.48 -16.24 -6.04
C GLN A 11 5.45 -15.14 -5.76
N ASN A 12 5.81 -13.89 -6.07
CA ASN A 12 4.87 -12.77 -6.03
C ASN A 12 3.74 -13.03 -7.03
N LYS A 13 2.56 -13.46 -6.54
CA LYS A 13 1.38 -13.62 -7.39
C LYS A 13 0.79 -12.25 -7.66
N ILE A 14 0.79 -11.83 -8.92
CA ILE A 14 0.12 -10.58 -9.33
C ILE A 14 -1.38 -10.73 -9.09
N ILE A 15 -1.96 -9.78 -8.35
CA ILE A 15 -3.38 -9.72 -8.06
C ILE A 15 -4.06 -8.81 -9.08
N LYS A 16 -3.54 -7.59 -9.22
CA LYS A 16 -4.09 -6.58 -10.12
C LYS A 16 -3.03 -5.58 -10.53
N ASP A 17 -3.09 -5.19 -11.80
CA ASP A 17 -2.42 -4.02 -12.32
C ASP A 17 -3.45 -2.90 -12.46
N VAL A 18 -3.17 -1.75 -11.85
CA VAL A 18 -4.03 -0.57 -11.87
C VAL A 18 -3.32 0.52 -12.68
N PRO A 19 -3.95 1.06 -13.74
CA PRO A 19 -3.39 2.16 -14.50
C PRO A 19 -3.05 3.36 -13.59
N ARG A 20 -1.88 3.97 -13.79
CA ARG A 20 -1.43 5.16 -13.07
C ARG A 20 -1.48 6.39 -13.97
N PHE A 21 -0.50 6.52 -14.86
CA PHE A 21 -0.33 7.64 -15.77
C PHE A 21 0.48 7.17 -16.98
N GLU A 22 0.09 7.58 -18.18
CA GLU A 22 0.66 7.07 -19.43
C GLU A 22 0.69 5.53 -19.44
N ASN A 23 1.88 4.94 -19.48
CA ASN A 23 2.08 3.49 -19.52
C ASN A 23 2.59 2.93 -18.18
N ASP A 24 2.56 3.72 -17.11
CA ASP A 24 2.89 3.29 -15.75
C ASP A 24 1.68 2.65 -15.06
N ILE A 25 1.96 1.72 -14.16
CA ILE A 25 0.95 1.02 -13.36
C ILE A 25 1.31 1.03 -11.88
N TYR A 26 0.29 0.92 -11.04
CA TYR A 26 0.42 0.35 -9.71
C TYR A 26 0.18 -1.15 -9.81
N ARG A 27 1.15 -1.95 -9.39
CA ARG A 27 0.98 -3.41 -9.35
C ARG A 27 0.86 -3.85 -7.90
N ILE A 28 -0.17 -4.65 -7.64
CA ILE A 28 -0.45 -5.25 -6.34
C ILE A 28 -0.16 -6.75 -6.46
N CYS A 29 0.77 -7.24 -5.63
CA CYS A 29 1.15 -8.64 -5.57
C CYS A 29 0.90 -9.22 -4.18
N ALA A 30 0.49 -10.48 -4.11
CA ALA A 30 0.55 -11.25 -2.88
C ALA A 30 1.99 -11.72 -2.64
N TRP A 31 2.49 -11.56 -1.40
CA TRP A 31 3.82 -11.98 -1.01
C TRP A 31 3.82 -12.53 0.42
N THR A 32 4.45 -13.68 0.64
CA THR A 32 4.71 -14.18 1.99
C THR A 32 6.03 -13.62 2.48
N GLY A 33 6.00 -12.82 3.55
CA GLY A 33 7.21 -12.22 4.09
C GLY A 33 8.15 -13.25 4.72
N LYS A 34 9.40 -12.83 4.99
CA LYS A 34 10.44 -13.71 5.59
C LYS A 34 10.05 -14.31 6.93
N LYS A 35 9.11 -13.69 7.66
CA LYS A 35 8.61 -14.16 8.95
C LYS A 35 7.34 -15.01 8.84
N GLY A 36 6.90 -15.34 7.62
CA GLY A 36 5.66 -16.08 7.35
C GLY A 36 4.42 -15.21 7.24
N ASP A 37 4.47 -13.94 7.68
CA ASP A 37 3.32 -13.04 7.58
C ASP A 37 2.95 -12.76 6.11
N PRO A 38 1.66 -12.84 5.73
CA PRO A 38 1.20 -12.50 4.39
C PRO A 38 1.12 -10.97 4.21
N PHE A 39 1.66 -10.49 3.09
CA PHE A 39 1.66 -9.08 2.68
C PHE A 39 1.09 -8.90 1.27
N LEU A 40 0.56 -7.70 1.06
CA LEU A 40 0.32 -7.11 -0.23
C LEU A 40 1.47 -6.15 -0.56
N ASP A 41 2.23 -6.48 -1.59
CA ASP A 41 3.30 -5.65 -2.17
C ASP A 41 2.69 -4.72 -3.22
N LEU A 42 2.56 -3.43 -2.89
CA LEU A 42 2.02 -2.39 -3.76
C LEU A 42 3.16 -1.51 -4.25
N HIS A 43 3.45 -1.50 -5.55
CA HIS A 43 4.55 -0.70 -6.10
C HIS A 43 4.19 -0.05 -7.44
N VAL A 44 4.88 1.05 -7.73
CA VAL A 44 4.87 1.63 -9.07
C VAL A 44 5.75 0.76 -9.99
N PHE A 45 5.25 0.47 -11.18
CA PHE A 45 6.02 -0.10 -12.27
C PHE A 45 5.91 0.82 -13.47
N TYR A 46 7.05 1.08 -14.11
CA TYR A 46 7.12 1.87 -15.34
C TYR A 46 7.53 0.98 -16.51
N ARG A 47 7.08 1.35 -17.71
CA ARG A 47 7.50 0.69 -18.94
C ARG A 47 8.94 1.05 -19.27
N LYS A 48 9.78 0.04 -19.48
CA LYS A 48 11.15 0.18 -19.97
C LYS A 48 11.52 -1.03 -20.82
N ASP A 49 12.09 -0.79 -21.99
CA ASP A 49 12.60 -1.83 -22.90
C ASP A 49 11.56 -2.94 -23.21
N GLY A 50 10.30 -2.54 -23.44
CA GLY A 50 9.19 -3.46 -23.75
C GLY A 50 8.55 -4.15 -22.53
N GLY A 51 9.16 -4.09 -21.34
CA GLY A 51 8.68 -4.71 -20.10
C GLY A 51 8.32 -3.72 -19.00
N PHE A 52 7.84 -4.24 -17.87
CA PHE A 52 7.59 -3.47 -16.65
C PHE A 52 8.77 -3.57 -15.69
N LYS A 53 9.27 -2.42 -15.21
CA LYS A 53 10.34 -2.35 -14.22
C LYS A 53 9.81 -1.76 -12.91
N LYS A 54 10.09 -2.45 -11.79
CA LYS A 54 9.68 -2.03 -10.43
C LYS A 54 10.42 -0.74 -10.03
N ALA A 55 9.69 0.27 -9.57
CA ALA A 55 10.24 1.47 -8.98
C ALA A 55 10.62 1.26 -7.51
N LYS A 56 11.37 2.20 -6.93
CA LYS A 56 11.66 2.21 -5.48
C LYS A 56 10.46 2.63 -4.63
N GLU A 57 9.50 3.35 -5.23
CA GLU A 57 8.30 3.80 -4.55
C GLU A 57 7.30 2.64 -4.41
N GLY A 58 6.91 2.38 -3.17
CA GLY A 58 6.01 1.29 -2.84
C GLY A 58 5.79 1.10 -1.35
N MET A 59 4.85 0.23 -1.06
CA MET A 59 4.37 -0.07 0.27
C MET A 59 4.02 -1.56 0.39
N ASN A 60 4.35 -2.14 1.54
CA ASN A 60 3.87 -3.46 1.93
C ASN A 60 2.77 -3.30 2.98
N ILE A 61 1.58 -3.83 2.69
CA ILE A 61 0.45 -3.85 3.59
C ILE A 61 0.29 -5.28 4.12
N LEU A 62 0.23 -5.49 5.43
CA LEU A 62 -0.13 -6.80 5.98
C LEU A 62 -1.55 -7.16 5.53
N VAL A 63 -1.77 -8.39 5.04
CA VAL A 63 -3.07 -8.82 4.49
C VAL A 63 -4.20 -8.59 5.49
N LYS A 64 -3.97 -8.80 6.79
CA LYS A 64 -4.96 -8.57 7.86
C LYS A 64 -5.45 -7.12 8.00
N PHE A 65 -4.72 -6.13 7.46
CA PHE A 65 -5.11 -4.71 7.50
C PHE A 65 -5.59 -4.18 6.15
N ARG A 66 -5.76 -5.04 5.15
CA ARG A 66 -6.05 -4.61 3.77
C ARG A 66 -7.38 -3.87 3.66
N ARG A 67 -8.40 -4.27 4.43
CA ARG A 67 -9.75 -3.69 4.38
C ARG A 67 -9.78 -2.32 5.07
N GLU A 68 -9.12 -2.21 6.21
CA GLU A 68 -8.96 -0.97 6.95
C GLU A 68 -8.19 0.05 6.12
N VAL A 69 -7.11 -0.38 5.47
CA VAL A 69 -6.35 0.47 4.54
C VAL A 69 -7.21 0.86 3.34
N ALA A 70 -7.97 -0.06 2.73
CA ALA A 70 -8.86 0.25 1.63
C ALA A 70 -9.90 1.32 2.01
N THR A 71 -10.55 1.17 3.17
CA THR A 71 -11.47 2.17 3.73
C THR A 71 -10.76 3.51 3.96
N ALA A 72 -9.58 3.50 4.58
CA ALA A 72 -8.81 4.71 4.84
C ALA A 72 -8.41 5.45 3.55
N LEU A 73 -8.06 4.72 2.48
CA LEU A 73 -7.76 5.30 1.17
C LEU A 73 -9.00 5.99 0.58
N MET A 74 -10.17 5.37 0.67
CA MET A 74 -11.44 5.98 0.21
C MET A 74 -11.80 7.21 1.04
N THR A 75 -11.66 7.15 2.37
CA THR A 75 -11.85 8.31 3.24
C THR A 75 -10.96 9.46 2.80
N ALA A 76 -9.66 9.22 2.61
CA ALA A 76 -8.72 10.25 2.20
C ALA A 76 -8.95 10.76 0.78
N LYS A 77 -9.46 9.94 -0.15
CA LYS A 77 -9.89 10.42 -1.49
C LYS A 77 -11.05 11.41 -1.37
N ASN A 78 -12.04 11.12 -0.52
CA ASN A 78 -13.26 11.89 -0.38
C ASN A 78 -13.12 13.13 0.52
N GLU A 79 -11.98 13.30 1.18
CA GLU A 79 -11.66 14.50 1.94
C GLU A 79 -11.63 15.76 1.06
N PRO A 80 -11.95 16.95 1.63
CA PRO A 80 -11.87 18.20 0.89
C PRO A 80 -10.51 18.42 0.24
N GLU A 81 -10.54 18.98 -0.97
CA GLU A 81 -9.35 19.24 -1.77
C GLU A 81 -8.39 20.19 -1.03
N LEU A 82 -7.09 19.86 -1.06
CA LEU A 82 -6.07 20.72 -0.47
C LEU A 82 -5.79 21.88 -1.41
N PRO A 83 -5.45 23.07 -0.87
CA PRO A 83 -5.03 24.20 -1.71
C PRO A 83 -3.80 23.82 -2.54
N MET A 84 -3.63 24.52 -3.66
CA MET A 84 -2.40 24.41 -4.45
C MET A 84 -1.19 24.79 -3.58
N PRO A 85 -0.05 24.09 -3.69
CA PRO A 85 1.14 24.42 -2.92
C PRO A 85 1.56 25.86 -3.15
N THR A 86 1.87 26.57 -2.08
CA THR A 86 2.43 27.92 -2.14
C THR A 86 3.79 27.92 -2.84
N ASP A 87 4.21 29.06 -3.38
CA ASP A 87 5.51 29.20 -4.03
C ASP A 87 6.65 28.66 -3.14
N GLY A 88 7.50 27.83 -3.73
CA GLY A 88 8.61 27.15 -3.05
C GLY A 88 8.26 25.80 -2.40
N LYS A 89 6.99 25.45 -2.23
CA LYS A 89 6.58 24.11 -1.75
C LYS A 89 6.34 23.15 -2.89
N LYS A 90 6.83 21.90 -2.74
CA LYS A 90 6.61 20.82 -3.71
C LYS A 90 5.22 20.20 -3.62
N CYS A 91 4.61 20.23 -2.44
CA CYS A 91 3.28 19.69 -2.18
C CYS A 91 2.71 20.25 -0.88
N GLU A 92 1.38 20.24 -0.77
CA GLU A 92 0.66 20.28 0.50
C GLU A 92 0.30 18.86 0.92
N THR A 93 0.35 18.56 2.21
CA THR A 93 0.05 17.23 2.75
C THR A 93 -0.73 17.37 4.04
N ARG A 94 -1.85 16.65 4.15
CA ARG A 94 -2.66 16.56 5.36
C ARG A 94 -2.81 15.10 5.74
N LEU A 95 -2.42 14.74 6.97
CA LEU A 95 -2.77 13.44 7.54
C LEU A 95 -4.28 13.37 7.68
N VAL A 96 -4.89 12.33 7.13
CA VAL A 96 -6.34 12.10 7.20
C VAL A 96 -6.65 11.11 8.31
N THR A 97 -5.97 9.97 8.29
CA THR A 97 -6.19 8.91 9.27
C THR A 97 -4.96 8.01 9.39
N ALA A 98 -4.98 7.12 10.37
CA ALA A 98 -4.00 6.06 10.54
C ALA A 98 -4.68 4.72 10.81
N VAL A 99 -4.11 3.65 10.25
CA VAL A 99 -4.48 2.26 10.56
C VAL A 99 -3.42 1.70 11.49
N GLU A 100 -3.80 1.41 12.73
CA GLU A 100 -2.89 0.86 13.74
C GLU A 100 -2.49 -0.57 13.36
N ILE A 101 -1.18 -0.83 13.38
CA ILE A 101 -0.59 -2.17 13.17
C ILE A 101 -0.29 -2.82 14.52
N SER A 102 0.23 -2.00 15.44
CA SER A 102 0.51 -2.31 16.84
C SER A 102 0.68 -1.01 17.62
N GLU A 103 0.89 -1.09 18.94
CA GLU A 103 1.17 0.06 19.80
C GLU A 103 2.36 0.94 19.34
N THR A 104 3.22 0.40 18.49
CA THR A 104 4.44 1.06 18.00
C THR A 104 4.48 1.24 16.49
N GLN A 105 3.47 0.77 15.74
CA GLN A 105 3.48 0.80 14.27
C GLN A 105 2.11 1.16 13.70
N GLN A 106 2.10 1.94 12.62
CA GLN A 106 0.86 2.26 11.91
C GLN A 106 1.09 2.52 10.42
N TYR A 107 0.04 2.39 9.63
CA TYR A 107 -0.04 2.98 8.30
C TYR A 107 -0.69 4.35 8.42
N GLN A 108 0.03 5.41 8.06
CA GLN A 108 -0.51 6.76 7.94
C GLN A 108 -1.02 6.98 6.53
N ILE A 109 -2.26 7.47 6.42
CA ILE A 109 -2.91 7.82 5.16
C ILE A 109 -3.10 9.32 5.12
N SER A 110 -2.54 9.95 4.09
CA SER A 110 -2.55 11.41 3.92
C SER A 110 -3.10 11.80 2.56
N LYS A 111 -3.87 12.89 2.50
CA LYS A 111 -4.19 13.57 1.24
C LYS A 111 -3.01 14.46 0.87
N VAL A 112 -2.63 14.44 -0.40
CA VAL A 112 -1.46 15.17 -0.92
C VAL A 112 -1.85 15.90 -2.20
N ARG A 113 -1.60 17.20 -2.23
CA ARG A 113 -1.74 18.04 -3.43
C ARG A 113 -0.38 18.47 -3.93
N GLY A 114 0.01 18.01 -5.11
CA GLY A 114 1.15 18.53 -5.85
C GLY A 114 0.75 19.68 -6.78
N PRO A 115 1.69 20.25 -7.54
CA PRO A 115 1.40 21.32 -8.50
C PRO A 115 0.54 20.86 -9.69
N LYS A 116 0.58 19.56 -10.03
CA LYS A 116 -0.10 19.00 -11.22
C LYS A 116 -1.26 18.06 -10.90
N ASN A 117 -1.23 17.41 -9.74
CA ASN A 117 -2.17 16.34 -9.42
C ASN A 117 -2.38 16.22 -7.91
N SER A 118 -3.44 15.50 -7.57
CA SER A 118 -3.76 15.06 -6.21
C SER A 118 -3.54 13.57 -6.08
N SER A 119 -3.15 13.17 -4.89
CA SER A 119 -2.86 11.79 -4.56
C SER A 119 -3.20 11.50 -3.12
N VAL A 120 -3.47 10.24 -2.82
CA VAL A 120 -3.50 9.73 -1.45
C VAL A 120 -2.20 8.98 -1.22
N ARG A 121 -1.49 9.37 -0.15
CA ARG A 121 -0.24 8.74 0.25
C ARG A 121 -0.47 7.79 1.40
N ILE A 122 -0.01 6.56 1.25
CA ILE A 122 0.14 5.60 2.34
C ILE A 122 1.61 5.55 2.76
N CYS A 123 1.86 5.61 4.07
CA CYS A 123 3.20 5.64 4.65
C CYS A 123 3.26 4.79 5.91
N TYR A 124 4.33 4.01 6.07
CA TYR A 124 4.56 3.25 7.27
C TYR A 124 5.20 4.18 8.29
N ALA A 125 4.67 4.24 9.50
CA ALA A 125 5.23 5.01 10.59
C ALA A 125 5.51 4.10 11.79
N ALA A 126 6.65 4.32 12.43
CA ALA A 126 7.00 3.67 13.69
C ALA A 126 7.09 4.72 14.79
N LYS A 127 6.72 4.34 16.01
CA LYS A 127 6.83 5.18 17.19
C LYS A 127 8.32 5.40 17.50
N GLY A 128 8.74 6.65 17.53
CA GLY A 128 10.07 7.05 17.96
C GLY A 128 10.16 7.18 19.48
N ASP A 129 11.36 7.49 19.98
CA ASP A 129 11.67 7.53 21.41
C ASP A 129 10.81 8.52 22.20
N ASN A 130 10.37 9.60 21.55
CA ASN A 130 9.51 10.63 22.14
C ASN A 130 8.01 10.26 22.11
N GLY A 131 7.67 9.01 21.76
CA GLY A 131 6.29 8.53 21.67
C GLY A 131 5.53 8.96 20.40
N ASN A 132 6.12 9.80 19.55
CA ASN A 132 5.53 10.25 18.29
C ASN A 132 5.80 9.25 17.16
N PHE A 133 4.81 9.04 16.29
CA PHE A 133 4.98 8.21 15.09
C PHE A 133 5.73 8.97 13.99
N ILE A 134 6.84 8.38 13.52
CA ILE A 134 7.71 8.96 12.50
C ILE A 134 7.47 8.26 11.17
N PRO A 135 6.95 8.94 10.13
CA PRO A 135 6.72 8.36 8.82
C PRO A 135 8.02 8.00 8.11
N SER A 136 8.05 6.84 7.46
CA SER A 136 9.19 6.35 6.70
C SER A 136 9.06 6.72 5.22
N GLY A 137 9.87 7.68 4.77
CA GLY A 137 9.93 8.04 3.34
C GLY A 137 10.32 6.89 2.40
N LYS A 138 10.99 5.85 2.93
CA LYS A 138 11.40 4.65 2.17
C LYS A 138 10.30 3.58 2.07
N LYS A 139 9.27 3.67 2.92
CA LYS A 139 8.12 2.77 2.95
C LYS A 139 6.89 3.63 2.79
N ALA A 140 6.70 4.13 1.58
CA ALA A 140 5.62 5.03 1.25
C ALA A 140 5.28 4.91 -0.24
N LEU A 141 3.99 5.07 -0.54
CA LEU A 141 3.47 5.07 -1.89
C LEU A 141 2.45 6.19 -2.03
N SER A 142 2.58 7.00 -3.08
CA SER A 142 1.60 8.01 -3.47
C SER A 142 0.76 7.48 -4.63
N ILE A 143 -0.53 7.28 -4.37
CA ILE A 143 -1.49 6.77 -5.34
C ILE A 143 -2.26 7.96 -5.91
N LEU A 144 -2.21 8.16 -7.23
CA LEU A 144 -2.99 9.21 -7.88
C LEU A 144 -4.47 9.01 -7.57
N GLU A 145 -5.21 10.09 -7.30
CA GLU A 145 -6.63 9.99 -6.93
C GLU A 145 -7.46 9.24 -7.98
N SER A 146 -7.14 9.40 -9.26
CA SER A 146 -7.75 8.69 -10.39
C SER A 146 -7.57 7.17 -10.35
N SER A 147 -6.59 6.67 -9.60
CA SER A 147 -6.25 5.25 -9.50
C SER A 147 -6.72 4.63 -8.19
N ILE A 148 -7.28 5.41 -7.24
CA ILE A 148 -7.63 4.93 -5.90
C ILE A 148 -8.67 3.82 -5.95
N ASP A 149 -9.75 3.96 -6.72
CA ASP A 149 -10.80 2.95 -6.78
C ASP A 149 -10.23 1.60 -7.25
N GLY A 150 -9.38 1.62 -8.29
CA GLY A 150 -8.73 0.42 -8.79
C GLY A 150 -7.83 -0.27 -7.76
N VAL A 151 -7.12 0.50 -6.92
CA VAL A 151 -6.31 -0.03 -5.82
C VAL A 151 -7.18 -0.56 -4.69
N VAL A 152 -8.22 0.17 -4.30
CA VAL A 152 -9.18 -0.22 -3.26
C VAL A 152 -9.88 -1.53 -3.63
N ASP A 153 -10.30 -1.67 -4.88
CA ASP A 153 -10.82 -2.92 -5.42
C ASP A 153 -9.81 -4.07 -5.26
N ALA A 154 -8.54 -3.84 -5.60
CA ALA A 154 -7.49 -4.86 -5.51
C ALA A 154 -7.24 -5.30 -4.06
N LEU A 155 -7.23 -4.36 -3.12
CA LEU A 155 -7.10 -4.63 -1.69
C LEU A 155 -8.30 -5.42 -1.16
N SER A 156 -9.49 -5.17 -1.71
CA SER A 156 -10.75 -5.78 -1.28
C SER A 156 -10.98 -7.15 -1.91
N SER A 157 -10.49 -7.39 -3.13
CA SER A 157 -10.73 -8.61 -3.92
C SER A 157 -9.96 -9.84 -3.46
N MET A 158 -9.02 -9.72 -2.53
CA MET A 158 -8.42 -10.91 -1.92
C MET A 158 -9.50 -11.68 -1.16
N GLU A 159 -9.56 -13.00 -1.34
CA GLU A 159 -10.33 -13.84 -0.44
C GLU A 159 -9.73 -13.76 0.98
N PRO A 160 -10.54 -13.89 2.04
CA PRO A 160 -10.00 -14.14 3.37
C PRO A 160 -9.12 -15.38 3.31
N ASP A 161 -7.84 -15.24 3.67
CA ASP A 161 -6.91 -16.37 3.76
C ASP A 161 -7.50 -17.43 4.70
N THR A 162 -7.24 -18.70 4.40
CA THR A 162 -7.72 -19.89 5.11
C THR A 162 -7.51 -19.86 6.64
N ALA A 163 -6.59 -19.01 7.12
CA ALA A 163 -6.36 -18.75 8.54
C ALA A 163 -7.56 -18.11 9.27
N GLU A 164 -8.40 -17.30 8.59
CA GLU A 164 -9.66 -16.83 9.16
C GLU A 164 -10.74 -17.92 9.16
N ARG A 165 -10.67 -18.89 8.24
CA ARG A 165 -11.58 -20.04 8.24
C ARG A 165 -11.30 -20.97 9.42
N GLU A 166 -10.04 -21.20 9.77
CA GLU A 166 -9.69 -22.07 10.90
C GLU A 166 -10.08 -21.49 12.27
N SER A 167 -9.98 -20.17 12.46
CA SER A 167 -10.41 -19.53 13.72
C SER A 167 -11.93 -19.45 13.87
N MET A 168 -12.68 -19.30 12.77
CA MET A 168 -14.15 -19.33 12.80
C MET A 168 -14.72 -20.74 12.95
N THR A 169 -13.96 -21.78 12.59
CA THR A 169 -14.40 -23.18 12.75
C THR A 169 -14.13 -23.73 14.17
N GLN A 170 -13.22 -23.12 14.93
CA GLN A 170 -12.97 -23.48 16.34
C GLN A 170 -13.87 -22.74 17.35
N ALA A 171 -14.58 -21.69 16.91
CA ALA A 171 -15.47 -20.90 17.74
C ALA A 171 -16.97 -21.23 17.52
N ALA A 172 -17.28 -22.29 16.74
CA ALA A 172 -18.63 -22.76 16.45
C ALA A 172 -18.93 -24.09 17.16
#